data_AF-A0A357XT12-F1
#
_entry.id   AF-A0A357XT12-F1
#
_cell.length_a   1.000
_cell.length_b   1.000
_cell.length_c   1.000
_cell.angle_alpha   90.00
_cell.angle_beta   90.00
_cell.angle_gamma   90.00
#
_symmetry.space_group_name_H-M   'P 1'
#
loop_
_entity.id
_entity.type
_entity.pdbx_description
1 polymer ?
#
loop_
_entity_poly.entity_id
_entity_poly.type
_entity_poly.pdbx_seq_one_letter_code
_entity_poly.pdbx_strand_id
1 'polypeptide(L)'
;MFTNTQIPRIIPITSEEDDGVSGYRFEPEFEQIGLTLNHSQIFTPIEERLARYSPEICERKIERTCRDFCDFANRLWRCWSYHWLKSNPAVPDGETVLQTIERGKSFPQEHDLDGNPIHDVTLAEAMGKSENKAWICFERMFKQYLAERVARIESAEDWWNDFLTYLGGFGVNGPAPKKIEKYEGKVGLRRWLAVVVYNFIRERRRADSRYRRRFSPFPDNWADRVFSRKEMGILEQPLIELVRESFASIPEMQRGTLLFLHVGRLTVRQVAAIYKVDPGTVSRRRQQALSAFRTEMDRRLASLKGRLRTDDLFPKILENHEMLIDMLLDEFESLCLDRMPAKEEDDS
;
A
#
# COMPACT_ATOMS: atom_id res chain seq x y z
N MET A 1 -0.48 -9.33 -25.23
CA MET A 1 -0.69 -8.32 -24.17
C MET A 1 -1.95 -7.56 -24.51
N PHE A 2 -3.06 -7.79 -23.82
CA PHE A 2 -4.26 -6.97 -23.98
C PHE A 2 -4.01 -5.62 -23.29
N THR A 3 -3.76 -4.59 -24.09
CA THR A 3 -3.53 -3.22 -23.63
C THR A 3 -4.84 -2.66 -23.09
N ASN A 4 -4.90 -2.44 -21.77
CA ASN A 4 -5.90 -1.63 -21.08
C ASN A 4 -7.31 -1.67 -21.70
N THR A 5 -7.89 -2.87 -21.81
CA THR A 5 -9.22 -3.05 -22.38
C THR A 5 -10.19 -2.17 -21.59
N GLN A 6 -10.78 -1.16 -22.24
CA GLN A 6 -11.81 -0.34 -21.63
C GLN A 6 -12.93 -1.29 -21.20
N ILE A 7 -13.13 -1.42 -19.89
CA ILE A 7 -14.22 -2.24 -19.38
C ILE A 7 -15.50 -1.40 -19.51
N PRO A 8 -16.51 -1.87 -20.25
CA PRO A 8 -17.73 -1.11 -20.47
C PRO A 8 -18.38 -0.70 -19.15
N ARG A 9 -18.93 0.51 -19.10
CA ARG A 9 -19.71 0.99 -17.96
C ARG A 9 -21.20 0.76 -18.18
N ILE A 10 -21.89 0.32 -17.14
CA ILE A 10 -23.35 0.35 -17.01
C ILE A 10 -23.73 1.77 -16.59
N ILE A 11 -24.52 2.42 -17.42
CA ILE A 11 -25.00 3.80 -17.23
C ILE A 11 -26.52 3.76 -16.97
N PRO A 12 -27.01 4.44 -15.92
CA PRO A 12 -28.45 4.63 -15.73
C PRO A 12 -29.04 5.44 -16.88
N ILE A 13 -30.19 5.00 -17.39
CA ILE A 13 -31.04 5.80 -18.27
C ILE A 13 -31.95 6.62 -17.35
N THR A 14 -31.69 7.92 -17.27
CA THR A 14 -32.56 8.87 -16.57
C THR A 14 -33.65 9.32 -17.53
N SER A 15 -34.92 9.23 -17.13
CA SER A 15 -35.99 9.88 -17.88
C SER A 15 -35.97 11.39 -17.57
N GLU A 16 -36.27 12.25 -18.54
CA GLU A 16 -36.33 13.70 -18.30
C GLU A 16 -37.56 14.12 -17.46
N GLU A 17 -38.57 13.25 -17.36
CA GLU A 17 -39.87 13.56 -16.75
C GLU A 17 -40.01 13.04 -15.31
N ASP A 18 -39.11 12.18 -14.87
CA ASP A 18 -39.17 11.51 -13.57
C ASP A 18 -37.74 11.38 -13.03
N ASP A 19 -37.47 11.84 -11.80
CA ASP A 19 -36.16 11.73 -11.11
C ASP A 19 -35.73 10.25 -10.87
N GLY A 20 -36.47 9.29 -11.42
CA GLY A 20 -36.23 7.85 -11.37
C GLY A 20 -35.38 7.33 -12.55
N VAL A 21 -34.67 6.22 -12.27
CA VAL A 21 -33.95 5.45 -13.30
C VAL A 21 -34.95 4.56 -14.05
N SER A 22 -35.16 4.82 -15.35
CA SER A 22 -36.11 4.08 -16.19
C SER A 22 -35.52 2.81 -16.82
N GLY A 23 -34.19 2.69 -16.80
CA GLY A 23 -33.47 1.51 -17.30
C GLY A 23 -31.96 1.67 -17.24
N TYR A 24 -31.25 0.76 -17.88
CA TYR A 24 -29.78 0.74 -17.95
C TYR A 24 -29.31 0.50 -19.37
N ARG A 25 -28.19 1.12 -19.75
CA ARG A 25 -27.48 0.82 -20.99
C ARG A 25 -26.00 0.62 -20.75
N PHE A 26 -25.36 -0.23 -21.55
CA PHE A 26 -23.90 -0.26 -21.63
C PHE A 26 -23.38 0.90 -22.48
N GLU A 27 -22.17 1.37 -22.19
CA GLU A 27 -21.43 2.20 -23.15
C GLU A 27 -21.31 1.45 -24.50
N PRO A 28 -21.41 2.16 -25.63
CA PRO A 28 -21.46 1.57 -26.99
C PRO A 28 -20.20 0.78 -27.39
N GLU A 29 -19.15 0.77 -26.56
CA GLU A 29 -17.90 0.03 -26.79
C GLU A 29 -18.09 -1.51 -26.85
N PHE A 30 -19.25 -2.04 -26.45
CA PHE A 30 -19.59 -3.46 -26.60
C PHE A 30 -19.60 -3.94 -28.05
N GLU A 31 -20.01 -3.10 -29.00
CA GLU A 31 -20.08 -3.47 -30.42
C GLU A 31 -18.70 -3.78 -31.01
N GLN A 32 -17.63 -3.17 -30.48
CA GLN A 32 -16.27 -3.36 -30.99
C GLN A 32 -15.66 -4.72 -30.64
N ILE A 33 -16.19 -5.41 -29.62
CA ILE A 33 -15.66 -6.72 -29.18
C ILE A 33 -16.33 -7.87 -29.95
N GLY A 34 -17.28 -7.58 -30.86
CA GLY A 34 -17.98 -8.60 -31.66
C GLY A 34 -18.85 -9.56 -30.83
N LEU A 35 -19.05 -9.24 -29.55
CA LEU A 35 -19.94 -9.98 -28.66
C LEU A 35 -21.33 -9.34 -28.74
N THR A 36 -22.20 -9.88 -29.61
CA THR A 36 -23.64 -9.60 -29.57
C THR A 36 -24.27 -10.34 -28.39
N LEU A 37 -23.85 -10.01 -27.17
CA LEU A 37 -24.47 -10.53 -25.96
C LEU A 37 -25.76 -9.76 -25.72
N ASN A 38 -26.86 -10.49 -25.64
CA ASN A 38 -28.14 -9.87 -25.36
C ASN A 38 -28.17 -9.39 -23.90
N HIS A 39 -28.84 -8.28 -23.61
CA HIS A 39 -28.93 -7.69 -22.27
C HIS A 39 -29.30 -8.74 -21.20
N SER A 40 -30.21 -9.66 -21.54
CA SER A 40 -30.64 -10.75 -20.66
C SER A 40 -29.54 -11.75 -20.27
N GLN A 41 -28.50 -11.92 -21.10
CA GLN A 41 -27.41 -12.86 -20.82
C GLN A 41 -26.39 -12.30 -19.82
N ILE A 42 -26.35 -10.98 -19.65
CA ILE A 42 -25.40 -10.30 -18.74
C ILE A 42 -26.09 -9.80 -17.48
N PHE A 43 -27.22 -9.10 -17.62
CA PHE A 43 -27.86 -8.45 -16.48
C PHE A 43 -28.59 -9.43 -15.56
N THR A 44 -29.33 -10.39 -16.11
CA THR A 44 -30.10 -11.33 -15.30
C THR A 44 -29.22 -12.09 -14.30
N PRO A 45 -28.05 -12.64 -14.68
CA PRO A 45 -27.16 -13.27 -13.71
C PRO A 45 -26.65 -12.29 -12.64
N ILE A 46 -26.25 -11.07 -13.01
CA ILE A 46 -25.78 -10.06 -12.04
C ILE A 46 -26.88 -9.72 -11.02
N GLU A 47 -28.11 -9.48 -11.51
CA GLU A 47 -29.27 -9.17 -10.68
C GLU A 47 -29.60 -10.29 -9.70
N GLU A 48 -29.58 -11.54 -10.17
CA GLU A 48 -29.81 -12.72 -9.33
C GLU A 48 -28.75 -12.85 -8.23
N ARG A 49 -27.48 -12.58 -8.52
CA ARG A 49 -26.39 -12.66 -7.54
C ARG A 49 -26.45 -11.52 -6.54
N LEU A 50 -26.80 -10.31 -6.97
CA LEU A 50 -27.06 -9.21 -6.04
C LEU A 50 -28.27 -9.49 -5.14
N ALA A 51 -29.36 -10.04 -5.69
CA ALA A 51 -30.52 -10.45 -4.91
C ALA A 51 -30.16 -11.57 -3.90
N ARG A 52 -29.22 -12.45 -4.26
CA ARG A 52 -28.73 -13.53 -3.40
C ARG A 52 -27.82 -13.01 -2.27
N TYR A 53 -26.83 -12.18 -2.57
CA TYR A 53 -25.80 -11.78 -1.59
C TYR A 53 -26.13 -10.51 -0.81
N SER A 54 -26.87 -9.57 -1.39
CA SER A 54 -27.18 -8.30 -0.72
C SER A 54 -27.93 -8.45 0.62
N PRO A 55 -28.88 -9.39 0.82
CA PRO A 55 -29.56 -9.52 2.10
C PRO A 55 -28.62 -9.96 3.23
N GLU A 56 -27.52 -10.64 2.92
CA GLU A 56 -26.53 -11.07 3.91
C GLU A 56 -25.52 -9.96 4.23
N ILE A 57 -25.21 -9.12 3.25
CA ILE A 57 -24.09 -8.15 3.30
C ILE A 57 -24.57 -6.73 3.63
N CYS A 58 -25.71 -6.31 3.08
CA CYS A 58 -26.20 -4.93 3.14
C CYS A 58 -27.32 -4.78 4.18
N GLU A 59 -27.42 -3.61 4.80
CA GLU A 59 -28.54 -3.31 5.71
C GLU A 59 -29.81 -3.01 4.90
N ARG A 60 -29.64 -2.25 3.83
CA ARG A 60 -30.71 -1.92 2.89
C ARG A 60 -30.78 -2.89 1.73
N LYS A 61 -31.98 -3.06 1.21
CA LYS A 61 -32.22 -3.81 -0.02
C LYS A 61 -31.69 -2.99 -1.21
N ILE A 62 -30.90 -3.63 -2.08
CA ILE A 62 -30.42 -3.01 -3.31
C ILE A 62 -31.50 -3.22 -4.37
N GLU A 63 -32.22 -2.16 -4.71
CA GLU A 63 -33.28 -2.18 -5.72
C GLU A 63 -32.75 -1.71 -7.08
N ARG A 64 -33.32 -2.22 -8.18
CA ARG A 64 -32.89 -1.86 -9.55
C ARG A 64 -33.10 -0.40 -9.91
N THR A 65 -33.81 0.37 -9.11
CA THR A 65 -34.04 1.80 -9.36
C THR A 65 -33.02 2.67 -8.64
N CYS A 66 -32.21 2.10 -7.74
CA CYS A 66 -31.27 2.88 -6.95
C CYS A 66 -29.93 3.05 -7.67
N ARG A 67 -29.28 4.21 -7.45
CA ARG A 67 -27.94 4.49 -7.97
C ARG A 67 -26.91 3.45 -7.51
N ASP A 68 -27.06 2.93 -6.30
CA ASP A 68 -26.14 1.93 -5.76
C ASP A 68 -26.14 0.65 -6.60
N PHE A 69 -27.28 0.25 -7.16
CA PHE A 69 -27.35 -0.91 -8.06
C PHE A 69 -26.35 -0.78 -9.22
N CYS A 70 -26.18 0.40 -9.80
CA CYS A 70 -25.19 0.64 -10.86
C CYS A 70 -23.77 0.36 -10.38
N ASP A 71 -23.41 0.82 -9.19
CA ASP A 71 -22.05 0.68 -8.66
C ASP A 71 -21.74 -0.80 -8.41
N PHE A 72 -22.66 -1.50 -7.76
CA PHE A 72 -22.58 -2.95 -7.52
C PHE A 72 -22.52 -3.74 -8.83
N ALA A 73 -23.43 -3.47 -9.77
CA ALA A 73 -23.48 -4.16 -11.06
C ALA A 73 -22.21 -3.92 -11.89
N ASN A 74 -21.71 -2.67 -11.92
CA ASN A 74 -20.47 -2.33 -12.61
C ASN A 74 -19.26 -3.09 -12.03
N ARG A 75 -19.19 -3.19 -10.70
CA ARG A 75 -18.06 -3.86 -10.04
C ARG A 75 -18.11 -5.38 -10.22
N LEU A 76 -19.30 -5.97 -10.16
CA LEU A 76 -19.51 -7.38 -10.49
C LEU A 76 -19.18 -7.68 -11.96
N TRP A 77 -19.63 -6.84 -12.88
CA TRP A 77 -19.32 -6.97 -14.30
C TRP A 77 -17.80 -6.92 -14.55
N ARG A 78 -17.07 -5.99 -13.92
CA ARG A 78 -15.59 -5.93 -14.03
C ARG A 78 -14.91 -7.20 -13.55
N CYS A 79 -15.35 -7.74 -12.42
CA CYS A 79 -14.83 -9.00 -11.89
C CYS A 79 -15.09 -10.15 -12.86
N TRP A 80 -16.34 -10.31 -13.28
CA TRP A 80 -16.76 -11.39 -14.17
C TRP A 80 -16.09 -11.29 -15.54
N SER A 81 -16.15 -10.13 -16.20
CA SER A 81 -15.53 -9.89 -17.51
C SER A 81 -14.02 -10.09 -17.50
N TYR A 82 -13.32 -9.76 -16.39
CA TYR A 82 -11.89 -10.04 -16.27
C TYR A 82 -11.58 -11.54 -16.36
N HIS A 83 -12.35 -12.38 -15.66
CA HIS A 83 -12.17 -13.83 -15.69
C HIS A 83 -12.67 -14.43 -17.00
N TRP A 84 -13.73 -13.87 -17.59
CA TRP A 84 -14.27 -14.32 -18.87
C TRP A 84 -13.35 -13.97 -20.05
N LEU A 85 -12.89 -12.72 -20.19
CA LEU A 85 -12.04 -12.30 -21.31
C LEU A 85 -10.64 -12.93 -21.29
N LYS A 86 -10.16 -13.33 -20.10
CA LYS A 86 -8.93 -14.11 -19.99
C LYS A 86 -9.08 -15.56 -20.44
N SER A 87 -10.32 -16.03 -20.56
CA SER A 87 -10.60 -17.35 -21.07
C SER A 87 -10.74 -17.38 -22.58
N ASN A 88 -10.15 -18.41 -23.19
CA ASN A 88 -10.10 -18.62 -24.64
C ASN A 88 -11.50 -18.45 -25.28
N PRO A 89 -11.65 -17.81 -26.47
CA PRO A 89 -12.91 -17.27 -26.98
C PRO A 89 -13.87 -18.30 -27.59
N ALA A 90 -13.72 -19.59 -27.28
CA ALA A 90 -14.76 -20.59 -27.54
C ALA A 90 -15.84 -20.40 -26.45
N VAL A 91 -16.65 -19.36 -26.63
CA VAL A 91 -17.53 -18.73 -25.63
C VAL A 91 -18.36 -19.79 -24.88
N PRO A 92 -18.01 -20.11 -23.62
CA PRO A 92 -18.95 -20.75 -22.72
C PRO A 92 -20.10 -19.78 -22.48
N ASP A 93 -21.31 -20.27 -22.23
CA ASP A 93 -22.38 -19.41 -21.75
C ASP A 93 -21.91 -18.65 -20.49
N GLY A 94 -22.31 -17.38 -20.41
CA GLY A 94 -21.83 -16.48 -19.37
C GLY A 94 -22.12 -16.99 -17.95
N GLU A 95 -23.23 -17.70 -17.80
CA GLU A 95 -23.67 -18.32 -16.54
C GLU A 95 -22.68 -19.40 -16.06
N THR A 96 -22.14 -20.23 -16.96
CA THR A 96 -21.12 -21.23 -16.64
C THR A 96 -19.84 -20.60 -16.11
N VAL A 97 -19.41 -19.49 -16.71
CA VAL A 97 -18.24 -18.73 -16.21
C VAL A 97 -18.52 -18.20 -14.81
N LEU A 98 -19.70 -17.62 -14.59
CA LEU A 98 -20.10 -17.07 -13.30
C LEU A 98 -20.14 -18.16 -12.21
N GLN A 99 -20.75 -19.30 -12.50
CA GLN A 99 -20.80 -20.45 -11.58
C GLN A 99 -19.40 -20.99 -11.25
N THR A 100 -18.49 -21.00 -12.23
CA THR A 100 -17.09 -21.41 -12.01
C THR A 100 -16.38 -20.44 -11.05
N ILE A 101 -16.59 -19.13 -11.21
CA ILE A 101 -16.04 -18.11 -10.29
C ILE A 101 -16.66 -18.23 -8.89
N GLU A 102 -17.97 -18.49 -8.78
CA GLU A 102 -18.66 -18.69 -7.49
C GLU A 102 -18.10 -19.89 -6.71
N ARG A 103 -17.61 -20.92 -7.42
CA ARG A 103 -16.91 -22.09 -6.85
C ARG A 103 -15.43 -21.81 -6.50
N GLY A 104 -14.97 -20.59 -6.70
CA GLY A 104 -13.60 -20.18 -6.45
C GLY A 104 -12.59 -20.69 -7.45
N LYS A 105 -13.01 -20.92 -8.69
CA LYS A 105 -12.15 -21.35 -9.78
C LYS A 105 -12.11 -20.28 -10.87
N SER A 106 -10.94 -20.05 -11.43
CA SER A 106 -10.80 -19.24 -12.65
C SER A 106 -11.19 -20.08 -13.86
N PHE A 107 -11.74 -19.45 -14.89
CA PHE A 107 -12.02 -20.12 -16.15
C PHE A 107 -10.93 -19.75 -17.19
N PRO A 108 -10.48 -20.65 -18.07
CA PRO A 108 -10.80 -22.08 -18.20
C PRO A 108 -9.82 -22.98 -17.44
N GLN A 109 -8.74 -22.41 -16.90
CA GLN A 109 -7.61 -23.16 -16.35
C GLN A 109 -7.86 -23.66 -14.92
N GLU A 110 -9.04 -23.39 -14.35
CA GLU A 110 -9.47 -23.79 -13.01
C GLU A 110 -8.47 -23.46 -11.89
N HIS A 111 -7.66 -22.41 -12.06
CA HIS A 111 -6.81 -21.93 -10.97
C HIS A 111 -7.66 -21.56 -9.77
N ASP A 112 -7.19 -21.91 -8.59
CA ASP A 112 -7.84 -21.56 -7.34
C ASP A 112 -7.78 -20.05 -7.11
N LEU A 113 -8.96 -19.45 -6.97
CA LEU A 113 -9.14 -18.04 -6.66
C LEU A 113 -9.09 -17.77 -5.14
N ASP A 114 -9.11 -18.81 -4.30
CA ASP A 114 -9.09 -18.73 -2.82
C ASP A 114 -10.30 -17.97 -2.26
N GLY A 115 -11.51 -18.30 -2.74
CA GLY A 115 -12.77 -17.71 -2.27
C GLY A 115 -13.83 -17.59 -3.36
N ASN A 116 -14.88 -16.81 -3.12
CA ASN A 116 -15.90 -16.48 -4.12
C ASN A 116 -15.79 -14.99 -4.48
N PRO A 117 -15.10 -14.64 -5.58
CA PRO A 117 -14.91 -13.24 -5.98
C PRO A 117 -16.20 -12.44 -6.19
N ILE A 118 -17.31 -13.07 -6.57
CA ILE A 118 -18.60 -12.39 -6.78
C ILE A 118 -19.18 -11.93 -5.43
N HIS A 119 -19.20 -12.83 -4.45
CA HIS A 119 -19.57 -12.49 -3.08
C HIS A 119 -18.62 -11.42 -2.51
N ASP A 120 -17.32 -11.64 -2.69
CA ASP A 120 -16.25 -10.78 -2.17
C ASP A 120 -16.31 -9.35 -2.72
N VAL A 121 -16.63 -9.18 -4.01
CA VAL A 121 -16.79 -7.85 -4.62
C VAL A 121 -18.02 -7.14 -4.07
N THR A 122 -19.12 -7.88 -3.87
CA THR A 122 -20.33 -7.34 -3.24
C THR A 122 -20.03 -6.87 -1.82
N LEU A 123 -19.28 -7.68 -1.05
CA LEU A 123 -18.83 -7.32 0.29
C LEU A 123 -17.96 -6.06 0.29
N ALA A 124 -16.95 -6.00 -0.59
CA ALA A 124 -16.04 -4.87 -0.69
C ALA A 124 -16.73 -3.57 -1.13
N GLU A 125 -17.73 -3.64 -2.02
CA GLU A 125 -18.55 -2.50 -2.43
C GLU A 125 -19.39 -1.97 -1.26
N ALA A 126 -20.08 -2.87 -0.53
CA ALA A 126 -20.87 -2.50 0.62
C ALA A 126 -20.01 -1.88 1.75
N MET A 127 -18.80 -2.42 1.99
CA MET A 127 -17.83 -1.80 2.90
C MET A 127 -17.37 -0.42 2.43
N GLY A 128 -17.14 -0.26 1.12
CA GLY A 128 -16.82 1.02 0.49
C GLY A 128 -17.93 2.07 0.70
N LYS A 129 -19.19 1.63 0.73
CA LYS A 129 -20.36 2.46 1.07
C LYS A 129 -20.63 2.60 2.57
N SER A 130 -19.75 2.09 3.43
CA SER A 130 -19.85 2.16 4.89
C SER A 130 -21.09 1.48 5.50
N GLU A 131 -21.58 0.40 4.89
CA GLU A 131 -22.67 -0.43 5.46
C GLU A 131 -22.15 -1.21 6.68
N ASN A 132 -22.73 -1.06 7.89
CA ASN A 132 -22.17 -1.70 9.09
C ASN A 132 -22.27 -3.22 9.02
N LYS A 133 -23.38 -3.74 8.47
CA LYS A 133 -23.56 -5.18 8.24
C LYS A 133 -22.43 -5.78 7.41
N ALA A 134 -21.91 -5.05 6.42
CA ALA A 134 -20.80 -5.50 5.59
C ALA A 134 -19.51 -5.63 6.42
N TRP A 135 -19.24 -4.68 7.33
CA TRP A 135 -18.10 -4.76 8.25
C TRP A 135 -18.21 -5.94 9.23
N ILE A 136 -19.41 -6.22 9.75
CA ILE A 136 -19.66 -7.40 10.60
C ILE A 136 -19.40 -8.70 9.84
N CYS A 137 -19.92 -8.80 8.61
CA CYS A 137 -19.69 -9.94 7.74
C CYS A 137 -18.20 -10.12 7.41
N PHE A 138 -17.50 -9.03 7.08
CA PHE A 138 -16.06 -9.03 6.84
C PHE A 138 -15.26 -9.53 8.04
N GLU A 139 -15.56 -9.01 9.25
CA GLU A 139 -14.89 -9.42 10.47
C GLU A 139 -15.07 -10.92 10.73
N ARG A 140 -16.31 -11.41 10.67
CA ARG A 140 -16.63 -12.82 10.87
C ARG A 140 -15.88 -13.74 9.90
N MET A 141 -15.73 -13.33 8.64
CA MET A 141 -15.10 -14.15 7.60
C MET A 141 -13.58 -14.12 7.63
N PHE A 142 -12.97 -12.97 7.91
CA PHE A 142 -11.54 -12.76 7.64
C PHE A 142 -10.68 -12.51 8.88
N LYS A 143 -11.25 -12.15 10.04
CA LYS A 143 -10.45 -11.77 11.23
C LYS A 143 -9.52 -12.89 11.68
N GLN A 144 -10.04 -14.11 11.86
CA GLN A 144 -9.22 -15.25 12.29
C GLN A 144 -8.11 -15.55 11.27
N TYR A 145 -8.46 -15.61 9.99
CA TYR A 145 -7.49 -15.86 8.93
C TYR A 145 -6.37 -14.81 8.91
N LEU A 146 -6.70 -13.52 9.03
CA LEU A 146 -5.72 -12.46 9.05
C LEU A 146 -4.90 -12.45 10.33
N ALA A 147 -5.49 -12.80 11.48
CA ALA A 147 -4.77 -12.97 12.74
C ALA A 147 -3.69 -14.05 12.63
N GLU A 148 -3.99 -15.20 12.04
CA GLU A 148 -3.00 -16.25 11.79
C GLU A 148 -1.86 -15.81 10.87
N ARG A 149 -2.12 -14.88 9.93
CA ARG A 149 -1.10 -14.30 9.06
C ARG A 149 -0.25 -13.25 9.78
N VAL A 150 -0.88 -12.38 10.56
CA VAL A 150 -0.20 -11.34 11.33
C VAL A 150 0.67 -11.94 12.42
N ALA A 151 0.21 -12.98 13.13
CA ALA A 151 0.96 -13.67 14.18
C ALA A 151 2.32 -14.23 13.72
N ARG A 152 2.48 -14.51 12.41
CA ARG A 152 3.76 -14.96 11.83
C ARG A 152 4.76 -13.83 11.61
N ILE A 153 4.27 -12.60 11.61
CA ILE A 153 5.05 -11.39 11.34
C ILE A 153 5.29 -10.66 12.65
N GLU A 154 4.23 -10.42 13.43
CA GLU A 154 4.19 -9.56 14.61
C GLU A 154 3.35 -10.17 15.73
N SER A 155 3.79 -10.00 16.98
CA SER A 155 3.10 -10.47 18.18
C SER A 155 2.15 -9.43 18.78
N ALA A 156 1.84 -8.34 18.07
CA ALA A 156 0.99 -7.28 18.58
C ALA A 156 -0.45 -7.75 18.72
N GLU A 157 -1.05 -7.58 19.90
CA GLU A 157 -2.44 -7.98 20.16
C GLU A 157 -3.45 -6.98 19.58
N ASP A 158 -3.07 -5.70 19.48
CA ASP A 158 -3.97 -4.62 19.04
C ASP A 158 -3.59 -4.07 17.66
N TRP A 159 -3.86 -4.85 16.62
CA TRP A 159 -3.66 -4.46 15.21
C TRP A 159 -4.95 -4.38 14.41
N TRP A 160 -6.02 -5.03 14.88
CA TRP A 160 -7.26 -5.19 14.12
C TRP A 160 -7.96 -3.86 13.87
N ASN A 161 -8.13 -3.03 14.90
CA ASN A 161 -8.82 -1.74 14.78
C ASN A 161 -8.05 -0.75 13.88
N ASP A 162 -6.72 -0.71 14.01
CA ASP A 162 -5.84 0.05 13.13
C ASP A 162 -5.94 -0.43 11.68
N PHE A 163 -6.01 -1.75 11.48
CA PHE A 163 -6.16 -2.34 10.16
C PHE A 163 -7.51 -2.00 9.54
N LEU A 164 -8.61 -2.07 10.29
CA LEU A 164 -9.93 -1.63 9.82
C LEU A 164 -9.95 -0.15 9.47
N THR A 165 -9.29 0.68 10.28
CA THR A 165 -9.11 2.12 10.01
C THR A 165 -8.33 2.35 8.71
N TYR A 166 -7.22 1.65 8.54
CA TYR A 166 -6.40 1.69 7.32
C TYR A 166 -7.17 1.19 6.09
N LEU A 167 -7.99 0.15 6.25
CA LEU A 167 -8.76 -0.46 5.17
C LEU A 167 -9.93 0.42 4.73
N GLY A 168 -10.67 0.97 5.69
CA GLY A 168 -11.86 1.81 5.52
C GLY A 168 -11.58 3.30 5.35
N GLY A 169 -10.34 3.75 5.55
CA GLY A 169 -9.95 5.15 5.37
C GLY A 169 -10.39 6.09 6.49
N PHE A 170 -10.65 5.57 7.70
CA PHE A 170 -11.17 6.33 8.86
C PHE A 170 -10.08 7.11 9.62
N GLY A 171 -9.19 7.79 8.90
CA GLY A 171 -8.04 8.48 9.50
C GLY A 171 -8.41 9.69 10.36
N VAL A 172 -7.64 9.93 11.43
CA VAL A 172 -7.76 11.10 12.33
C VAL A 172 -7.54 12.42 11.58
N ASN A 173 -6.73 12.39 10.51
CA ASN A 173 -6.39 13.56 9.69
C ASN A 173 -7.36 13.78 8.52
N GLY A 174 -8.58 13.24 8.62
CA GLY A 174 -9.60 13.31 7.58
C GLY A 174 -9.67 12.05 6.69
N PRO A 175 -10.61 12.03 5.72
CA PRO A 175 -10.90 10.84 4.93
C PRO A 175 -9.70 10.49 4.03
N ALA A 176 -9.03 9.39 4.37
CA ALA A 176 -8.05 8.78 3.48
C ALA A 176 -8.77 7.92 2.43
N PRO A 177 -8.19 7.72 1.22
CA PRO A 177 -8.78 6.84 0.22
C PRO A 177 -8.97 5.43 0.79
N LYS A 178 -10.19 4.90 0.74
CA LYS A 178 -10.50 3.57 1.28
C LYS A 178 -9.74 2.52 0.47
N LYS A 179 -8.91 1.71 1.13
CA LYS A 179 -8.12 0.67 0.42
C LYS A 179 -9.03 -0.41 -0.15
N ILE A 180 -10.15 -0.72 0.52
CA ILE A 180 -11.13 -1.71 0.07
C ILE A 180 -11.78 -1.37 -1.27
N GLU A 181 -11.89 -0.08 -1.62
CA GLU A 181 -12.40 0.35 -2.93
C GLU A 181 -11.48 -0.05 -4.10
N LYS A 182 -10.21 -0.37 -3.82
CA LYS A 182 -9.24 -0.83 -4.83
C LYS A 182 -9.37 -2.33 -5.15
N TYR A 183 -10.22 -3.07 -4.45
CA TYR A 183 -10.45 -4.48 -4.73
C TYR A 183 -11.38 -4.66 -5.94
N GLU A 184 -10.88 -5.32 -6.99
CA GLU A 184 -11.58 -5.47 -8.28
C GLU A 184 -12.06 -6.91 -8.58
N GLY A 185 -11.93 -7.86 -7.63
CA GLY A 185 -12.36 -9.25 -7.87
C GLY A 185 -11.44 -10.09 -8.75
N LYS A 186 -10.26 -9.58 -9.13
CA LYS A 186 -9.27 -10.30 -9.96
C LYS A 186 -8.71 -11.58 -9.31
N VAL A 187 -8.77 -11.65 -7.99
CA VAL A 187 -8.45 -12.80 -7.12
C VAL A 187 -9.44 -12.79 -5.95
N GLY A 188 -9.57 -13.88 -5.20
CA GLY A 188 -10.37 -13.89 -3.97
C GLY A 188 -9.89 -12.84 -2.96
N LEU A 189 -10.84 -12.29 -2.20
CA LEU A 189 -10.56 -11.21 -1.24
C LEU A 189 -9.60 -11.67 -0.15
N ARG A 190 -9.67 -12.94 0.25
CA ARG A 190 -8.73 -13.56 1.19
C ARG A 190 -7.27 -13.39 0.77
N ARG A 191 -6.96 -13.70 -0.50
CA ARG A 191 -5.62 -13.59 -1.08
C ARG A 191 -5.18 -12.14 -1.20
N TRP A 192 -6.08 -11.27 -1.62
CA TRP A 192 -5.81 -9.83 -1.72
C TRP A 192 -5.53 -9.22 -0.33
N LEU A 193 -6.34 -9.53 0.68
CA LEU A 193 -6.18 -9.07 2.06
C LEU A 193 -4.86 -9.53 2.68
N ALA A 194 -4.37 -10.72 2.35
CA ALA A 194 -3.06 -11.18 2.83
C ALA A 194 -1.91 -10.23 2.40
N VAL A 195 -1.98 -9.70 1.17
CA VAL A 195 -1.01 -8.70 0.68
C VAL A 195 -1.24 -7.35 1.35
N VAL A 196 -2.50 -6.94 1.53
CA VAL A 196 -2.85 -5.65 2.13
C VAL A 196 -2.45 -5.60 3.60
N VAL A 197 -2.72 -6.64 4.39
CA VAL A 197 -2.35 -6.73 5.81
C VAL A 197 -0.83 -6.79 5.98
N TYR A 198 -0.11 -7.50 5.12
CA TYR A 198 1.36 -7.52 5.14
C TYR A 198 1.93 -6.12 4.94
N ASN A 199 1.42 -5.37 3.95
CA ASN A 199 1.85 -4.01 3.70
C ASN A 199 1.49 -3.06 4.85
N PHE A 200 0.30 -3.21 5.44
CA PHE A 200 -0.13 -2.46 6.62
C PHE A 200 0.84 -2.68 7.80
N ILE A 201 1.14 -3.93 8.17
CA ILE A 201 2.07 -4.24 9.26
C ILE A 201 3.46 -3.66 8.97
N ARG A 202 3.95 -3.76 7.73
CA ARG A 202 5.23 -3.17 7.32
C ARG A 202 5.21 -1.64 7.44
N GLU A 203 4.12 -0.98 7.07
CA GLU A 203 3.97 0.48 7.20
C GLU A 203 3.89 0.90 8.68
N ARG A 204 3.15 0.16 9.50
CA ARG A 204 3.07 0.35 10.96
C ARG A 204 4.45 0.23 11.61
N ARG A 205 5.22 -0.83 11.33
CA ARG A 205 6.60 -0.97 11.84
C ARG A 205 7.51 0.18 11.46
N ARG A 206 7.38 0.67 10.23
CA ARG A 206 8.14 1.86 9.78
C ARG A 206 7.68 3.09 10.54
N ALA A 207 6.38 3.26 10.79
CA ALA A 207 5.85 4.35 11.59
C ALA A 207 6.33 4.27 13.04
N ASP A 208 6.26 3.11 13.67
CA ASP A 208 6.76 2.88 15.04
C ASP A 208 8.27 3.10 15.12
N SER A 209 9.02 2.63 14.12
CA SER A 209 10.47 2.89 14.04
C SER A 209 10.74 4.40 13.93
N ARG A 210 9.97 5.13 13.09
CA ARG A 210 10.07 6.59 12.99
C ARG A 210 9.69 7.29 14.29
N TYR A 211 8.61 6.86 14.94
CA TYR A 211 8.13 7.43 16.20
C TYR A 211 9.16 7.22 17.30
N ARG A 212 9.67 5.99 17.45
CA ARG A 212 10.76 5.68 18.37
C ARG A 212 11.98 6.53 18.06
N ARG A 213 12.45 6.59 16.81
CA ARG A 213 13.58 7.45 16.42
C ARG A 213 13.36 8.93 16.78
N ARG A 214 12.14 9.46 16.62
CA ARG A 214 11.83 10.87 16.88
C ARG A 214 11.67 11.22 18.36
N PHE A 215 11.12 10.32 19.17
CA PHE A 215 10.73 10.59 20.55
C PHE A 215 11.52 9.79 21.60
N SER A 216 12.32 8.84 21.14
CA SER A 216 13.19 7.97 21.93
C SER A 216 14.49 7.80 21.12
N PRO A 217 15.40 8.79 21.17
CA PRO A 217 16.64 8.77 20.37
C PRO A 217 17.46 7.47 20.58
N PHE A 218 17.17 6.74 21.66
CA PHE A 218 17.69 5.41 21.93
C PHE A 218 16.54 4.49 22.35
N PRO A 219 16.30 3.35 21.68
CA PRO A 219 15.37 2.34 22.18
C PRO A 219 15.71 2.03 23.65
N ASP A 220 14.71 1.97 24.54
CA ASP A 220 14.88 1.78 25.99
C ASP A 220 15.71 0.55 26.40
N ASN A 221 16.10 -0.28 25.44
CA ASN A 221 16.87 -1.50 25.60
C ASN A 221 17.98 -1.67 24.54
N TRP A 222 18.28 -0.67 23.72
CA TRP A 222 19.42 -0.75 22.77
C TRP A 222 20.76 -0.46 23.45
N ALA A 223 20.80 0.54 24.33
CA ALA A 223 21.95 0.74 25.22
C ALA A 223 22.19 -0.55 26.05
N ASP A 224 21.13 -1.15 26.59
CA ASP A 224 21.29 -2.38 27.38
C ASP A 224 21.66 -3.62 26.55
N ARG A 225 21.45 -3.64 25.22
CA ARG A 225 21.75 -4.78 24.34
C ARG A 225 23.07 -4.69 23.59
N VAL A 226 23.57 -3.48 23.31
CA VAL A 226 24.72 -3.30 22.41
C VAL A 226 25.88 -2.57 23.11
N PHE A 227 25.57 -1.52 23.87
CA PHE A 227 26.52 -0.59 24.48
C PHE A 227 25.95 0.00 25.77
N SER A 228 26.56 -0.28 26.93
CA SER A 228 26.19 0.42 28.17
C SER A 228 26.12 1.93 27.93
N ARG A 229 25.22 2.64 28.62
CA ARG A 229 25.03 4.09 28.47
C ARG A 229 26.35 4.90 28.54
N LYS A 230 27.32 4.37 29.29
CA LYS A 230 28.69 4.90 29.41
C LYS A 230 29.54 4.65 28.16
N GLU A 231 29.42 3.49 27.51
CA GLU A 231 30.09 3.18 26.24
C GLU A 231 29.52 4.02 25.09
N MET A 232 28.20 4.26 25.07
CA MET A 232 27.58 5.15 24.09
C MET A 232 28.11 6.58 24.20
N GLY A 233 28.17 7.16 25.40
CA GLY A 233 28.69 8.52 25.57
C GLY A 233 30.17 8.69 25.18
N ILE A 234 30.96 7.60 25.18
CA ILE A 234 32.35 7.61 24.73
C ILE A 234 32.44 7.52 23.19
N LEU A 235 31.51 6.80 22.56
CA LEU A 235 31.52 6.54 21.11
C LEU A 235 30.71 7.54 20.29
N GLU A 236 29.77 8.26 20.90
CA GLU A 236 28.84 9.17 20.22
C GLU A 236 29.58 10.24 19.39
N GLN A 237 30.48 11.00 19.99
CA GLN A 237 31.23 12.03 19.25
C GLN A 237 32.16 11.45 18.17
N PRO A 238 32.99 10.43 18.43
CA PRO A 238 33.79 9.80 17.38
C PRO A 238 32.98 9.23 16.21
N LEU A 239 31.77 8.70 16.48
CA LEU A 239 30.88 8.19 15.43
C LEU A 239 30.25 9.33 14.62
N ILE A 240 29.79 10.40 15.27
CA ILE A 240 29.25 11.59 14.60
C ILE A 240 30.33 12.22 13.70
N GLU A 241 31.56 12.34 14.20
CA GLU A 241 32.69 12.84 13.40
C GLU A 241 32.98 11.93 12.22
N LEU A 242 33.05 10.61 12.44
CA LEU A 242 33.27 9.64 11.37
C LEU A 242 32.20 9.74 10.27
N VAL A 243 30.95 9.93 10.65
CA VAL A 243 29.82 10.10 9.71
C VAL A 243 29.95 11.38 8.94
N ARG A 244 30.20 12.48 9.63
CA ARG A 244 30.32 13.80 9.02
C ARG A 244 31.46 13.82 8.01
N GLU A 245 32.61 13.24 8.38
CA GLU A 245 33.75 13.14 7.48
C GLU A 245 33.50 12.19 6.31
N SER A 246 32.82 11.06 6.57
CA SER A 246 32.46 10.11 5.52
C SER A 246 31.51 10.74 4.51
N PHE A 247 30.50 11.45 5.01
CA PHE A 247 29.53 12.16 4.18
C PHE A 247 30.22 13.28 3.39
N ALA A 248 31.11 14.06 4.00
CA ALA A 248 31.87 15.12 3.35
C ALA A 248 32.78 14.62 2.22
N SER A 249 33.22 13.37 2.25
CA SER A 249 34.04 12.77 1.19
C SER A 249 33.26 12.43 -0.09
N ILE A 250 31.95 12.24 0.01
CA ILE A 250 31.09 11.88 -1.13
C ILE A 250 31.05 13.09 -2.09
N PRO A 251 31.03 12.90 -3.41
CA PRO A 251 30.82 13.98 -4.37
C PRO A 251 29.61 14.88 -4.05
N GLU A 252 29.75 16.18 -4.24
CA GLU A 252 28.75 17.19 -3.83
C GLU A 252 27.34 16.92 -4.38
N MET A 253 27.23 16.59 -5.66
CA MET A 253 25.93 16.27 -6.29
C MET A 253 25.26 15.03 -5.68
N GLN A 254 26.06 14.07 -5.22
CA GLN A 254 25.57 12.87 -4.54
C GLN A 254 25.16 13.20 -3.10
N ARG A 255 25.95 14.01 -2.37
CA ARG A 255 25.58 14.54 -1.05
C ARG A 255 24.27 15.31 -1.11
N GLY A 256 24.14 16.26 -2.02
CA GLY A 256 22.92 17.05 -2.21
C GLY A 256 21.71 16.19 -2.54
N THR A 257 21.90 15.13 -3.33
CA THR A 257 20.83 14.14 -3.60
C THR A 257 20.38 13.45 -2.32
N LEU A 258 21.32 13.01 -1.46
CA LEU A 258 20.96 12.41 -0.17
C LEU A 258 20.29 13.43 0.75
N LEU A 259 20.80 14.66 0.83
CA LEU A 259 20.18 15.73 1.64
C LEU A 259 18.75 16.01 1.18
N PHE A 260 18.50 16.20 -0.10
CA PHE A 260 17.14 16.47 -0.57
C PHE A 260 16.16 15.32 -0.30
N LEU A 261 16.60 14.07 -0.46
CA LEU A 261 15.73 12.91 -0.26
C LEU A 261 15.50 12.60 1.23
N HIS A 262 16.54 12.74 2.06
CA HIS A 262 16.52 12.29 3.45
C HIS A 262 16.22 13.43 4.42
N VAL A 263 16.82 14.60 4.26
CA VAL A 263 16.61 15.81 5.10
C VAL A 263 15.47 16.65 4.53
N GLY A 264 15.48 16.92 3.22
CA GLY A 264 14.43 17.70 2.56
C GLY A 264 13.13 16.95 2.32
N ARG A 265 13.10 15.64 2.61
CA ARG A 265 11.96 14.71 2.41
C ARG A 265 11.33 14.81 1.02
N LEU A 266 12.10 15.21 0.01
CA LEU A 266 11.63 15.36 -1.35
C LEU A 266 11.50 13.99 -2.01
N THR A 267 10.49 13.83 -2.85
CA THR A 267 10.37 12.65 -3.72
C THR A 267 11.45 12.67 -4.79
N VAL A 268 11.79 11.49 -5.32
CA VAL A 268 12.72 11.35 -6.45
C VAL A 268 12.34 12.25 -7.62
N ARG A 269 11.04 12.44 -7.89
CA ARG A 269 10.54 13.33 -8.95
C ARG A 269 10.78 14.80 -8.65
N GLN A 270 10.60 15.24 -7.41
CA GLN A 270 10.89 16.62 -7.00
C GLN A 270 12.38 16.92 -7.08
N VAL A 271 13.24 16.00 -6.63
CA VAL A 271 14.69 16.13 -6.76
C VAL A 271 15.12 16.12 -8.24
N ALA A 272 14.45 15.31 -9.07
CA ALA A 272 14.68 15.27 -10.51
C ALA A 272 14.33 16.62 -11.17
N ALA A 273 13.22 17.24 -10.75
CA ALA A 273 12.84 18.58 -11.20
C ALA A 273 13.85 19.65 -10.77
N ILE A 274 14.32 19.62 -9.52
CA ILE A 274 15.35 20.55 -9.01
C ILE A 274 16.64 20.46 -9.84
N TYR A 275 17.10 19.23 -10.11
CA TYR A 275 18.30 19.01 -10.91
C TYR A 275 18.09 19.09 -12.42
N LYS A 276 16.84 19.24 -12.89
CA LYS A 276 16.46 19.17 -14.31
C LYS A 276 16.98 17.90 -15.00
N VAL A 277 16.80 16.74 -14.35
CA VAL A 277 17.20 15.41 -14.87
C VAL A 277 16.03 14.42 -14.81
N ASP A 278 16.20 13.26 -15.42
CA ASP A 278 15.23 12.16 -15.33
C ASP A 278 15.19 11.52 -13.91
N PRO A 279 14.02 11.09 -13.38
CA PRO A 279 13.92 10.40 -12.09
C PRO A 279 14.80 9.15 -11.93
N GLY A 280 15.07 8.42 -13.01
CA GLY A 280 16.02 7.31 -13.05
C GLY A 280 17.45 7.75 -12.77
N THR A 281 17.84 8.95 -13.23
CA THR A 281 19.14 9.55 -12.91
C THR A 281 19.27 9.84 -11.42
N VAL A 282 18.23 10.36 -10.77
CA VAL A 282 18.22 10.59 -9.33
C VAL A 282 18.29 9.28 -8.56
N SER A 283 17.55 8.25 -8.98
CA SER A 283 17.58 6.92 -8.36
C SER A 283 18.97 6.29 -8.44
N ARG A 284 19.63 6.37 -9.60
CA ARG A 284 21.01 5.91 -9.79
C ARG A 284 22.00 6.71 -8.95
N ARG A 285 21.87 8.04 -8.90
CA ARG A 285 22.71 8.92 -8.06
C ARG A 285 22.56 8.59 -6.58
N ARG A 286 21.34 8.33 -6.11
CA ARG A 286 21.08 7.89 -4.73
C ARG A 286 21.81 6.59 -4.41
N GLN A 287 21.72 5.58 -5.28
CA GLN A 287 22.43 4.31 -5.09
C GLN A 287 23.95 4.51 -5.05
N GLN A 288 24.50 5.30 -5.97
CA GLN A 288 25.93 5.65 -5.99
C GLN A 288 26.36 6.38 -4.72
N ALA A 289 25.56 7.35 -4.26
CA ALA A 289 25.83 8.10 -3.05
C ALA A 289 25.84 7.21 -1.80
N LEU A 290 24.85 6.32 -1.67
CA LEU A 290 24.79 5.35 -0.55
C LEU A 290 25.96 4.37 -0.61
N SER A 291 26.32 3.88 -1.79
CA SER A 291 27.48 3.00 -1.95
C SER A 291 28.78 3.71 -1.57
N ALA A 292 29.00 4.94 -2.06
CA ALA A 292 30.19 5.73 -1.76
C ALA A 292 30.29 6.06 -0.26
N PHE A 293 29.15 6.43 0.35
CA PHE A 293 29.08 6.66 1.78
C PHE A 293 29.46 5.42 2.59
N ARG A 294 28.89 4.24 2.24
CA ARG A 294 29.21 2.97 2.90
C ARG A 294 30.68 2.62 2.78
N THR A 295 31.24 2.69 1.57
CA THR A 295 32.67 2.40 1.35
C THR A 295 33.57 3.30 2.19
N GLU A 296 33.25 4.59 2.29
CA GLU A 296 34.04 5.51 3.11
C GLU A 296 33.85 5.25 4.61
N MET A 297 32.61 5.03 5.05
CA MET A 297 32.30 4.65 6.43
C MET A 297 33.10 3.41 6.83
N ASP A 298 33.08 2.35 6.03
CA ASP A 298 33.83 1.11 6.27
C ASP A 298 35.34 1.36 6.35
N ARG A 299 35.88 2.17 5.42
CA ARG A 299 37.30 2.54 5.40
C ARG A 299 37.70 3.28 6.68
N ARG A 300 36.90 4.24 7.13
CA ARG A 300 37.16 5.01 8.35
C ARG A 300 36.95 4.17 9.61
N LEU A 301 35.94 3.31 9.62
CA LEU A 301 35.70 2.37 10.72
C LEU A 301 36.93 1.46 10.88
N ALA A 302 37.44 0.90 9.78
CA ALA A 302 38.65 0.07 9.80
C ALA A 302 39.87 0.83 10.37
N SER A 303 40.01 2.12 10.06
CA SER A 303 41.06 2.96 10.63
C SER A 303 40.86 3.25 12.13
N LEU A 304 39.61 3.38 12.59
CA LEU A 304 39.28 3.57 14.00
C LEU A 304 39.47 2.28 14.82
N LYS A 305 39.26 1.11 14.22
CA LYS A 305 39.51 -0.19 14.86
C LYS A 305 40.95 -0.33 15.33
N GLY A 306 41.91 0.24 14.60
CA GLY A 306 43.32 0.25 15.00
C GLY A 306 43.65 1.21 16.16
N ARG A 307 42.76 2.18 16.45
CA ARG A 307 42.98 3.23 17.46
C ARG A 307 42.21 2.97 18.75
N LEU A 308 41.01 2.40 18.65
CA LEU A 308 40.17 2.06 19.80
C LEU A 308 40.43 0.60 20.18
N ARG A 309 40.99 0.36 21.37
CA ARG A 309 41.14 -1.00 21.98
C ARG A 309 39.78 -1.53 22.43
N THR A 310 38.86 -1.68 21.48
CA THR A 310 37.48 -2.07 21.73
C THR A 310 37.13 -3.21 20.78
N ASP A 311 37.84 -4.33 20.94
CA ASP A 311 37.70 -5.52 20.10
C ASP A 311 36.28 -6.10 20.14
N ASP A 312 35.52 -5.85 21.22
CA ASP A 312 34.17 -6.36 21.43
C ASP A 312 33.04 -5.45 20.89
N LEU A 313 33.34 -4.17 20.63
CA LEU A 313 32.35 -3.16 20.25
C LEU A 313 32.20 -3.07 18.72
N PHE A 314 33.31 -3.27 18.00
CA PHE A 314 33.39 -3.11 16.56
C PHE A 314 32.52 -4.09 15.74
N PRO A 315 32.47 -5.40 16.06
CA PRO A 315 31.60 -6.34 15.36
C PRO A 315 30.11 -5.94 15.44
N LYS A 316 29.68 -5.41 16.59
CA LYS A 316 28.30 -4.97 16.83
C LYS A 316 27.93 -3.71 16.03
N ILE A 317 28.88 -2.80 15.83
CA ILE A 317 28.72 -1.61 14.97
C ILE A 317 28.56 -2.05 13.50
N LEU A 318 29.38 -2.99 13.04
CA LEU A 318 29.34 -3.52 11.67
C LEU A 318 28.04 -4.28 11.37
N GLU A 319 27.54 -5.08 12.32
CA GLU A 319 26.28 -5.82 12.19
C GLU A 319 25.06 -4.89 12.06
N ASN A 320 25.15 -3.66 12.57
CA ASN A 320 24.05 -2.70 12.61
C ASN A 320 24.29 -1.44 11.75
N HIS A 321 25.28 -1.46 10.86
CA HIS A 321 25.71 -0.24 10.15
C HIS A 321 24.62 0.37 9.26
N GLU A 322 23.70 -0.41 8.67
CA GLU A 322 22.56 0.16 7.92
C GLU A 322 21.60 0.95 8.84
N MET A 323 21.38 0.47 10.06
CA MET A 323 20.57 1.16 11.06
C MET A 323 21.28 2.42 11.59
N LEU A 324 22.61 2.35 11.74
CA LEU A 324 23.44 3.51 12.10
C LEU A 324 23.42 4.57 11.01
N ILE A 325 23.54 4.19 9.73
CA ILE A 325 23.44 5.13 8.60
C ILE A 325 22.09 5.85 8.61
N ASP A 326 20.99 5.11 8.81
CA ASP A 326 19.65 5.70 8.92
C ASP A 326 19.52 6.65 10.13
N MET A 327 20.04 6.23 11.30
CA MET A 327 20.03 7.02 12.54
C MET A 327 20.85 8.31 12.40
N LEU A 328 22.01 8.23 11.77
CA LEU A 328 22.94 9.34 11.59
C LEU A 328 22.47 10.32 10.51
N LEU A 329 21.73 9.84 9.50
CA LEU A 329 21.01 10.69 8.57
C LEU A 329 19.86 11.46 9.26
N ASP A 330 19.17 10.84 10.22
CA ASP A 330 18.13 11.49 11.02
C ASP A 330 18.73 12.48 12.06
N GLU A 331 19.92 12.23 12.62
CA GLU A 331 20.60 13.17 13.52
C GLU A 331 21.24 14.37 12.77
N PHE A 332 21.75 14.13 11.56
CA PHE A 332 22.18 15.19 10.66
C PHE A 332 21.01 16.11 10.27
N GLU A 333 19.78 15.58 10.14
CA GLU A 333 18.55 16.37 9.96
C GLU A 333 18.30 17.29 11.17
N SER A 334 18.42 16.79 12.41
CA SER A 334 18.28 17.61 13.63
C SER A 334 19.33 18.73 13.70
N LEU A 335 20.60 18.41 13.41
CA LEU A 335 21.70 19.38 13.44
C LEU A 335 21.61 20.43 12.33
N CYS A 336 21.02 20.08 11.18
CA CYS A 336 20.78 21.03 10.09
C CYS A 336 19.59 21.93 10.37
N LEU A 337 18.52 21.41 10.97
CA LEU A 337 17.33 22.19 11.34
C LEU A 337 17.63 23.24 12.41
N ASP A 338 18.48 22.93 13.40
CA ASP A 338 18.90 23.89 14.44
C ASP A 338 19.80 25.02 13.92
N ARG A 339 20.32 24.89 12.68
CA ARG A 339 21.19 25.90 12.04
C ARG A 339 20.56 26.63 10.87
N MET A 340 19.33 26.30 10.50
CA MET A 340 18.60 27.14 9.55
C MET A 340 18.21 28.42 10.28
N PRO A 341 18.63 29.62 9.82
CA PRO A 341 18.12 30.85 10.39
C PRO A 341 16.59 30.78 10.34
N ALA A 342 15.95 31.02 11.49
CA ALA A 342 14.50 31.21 11.52
C ALA A 342 14.19 32.18 10.38
N LYS A 343 13.27 31.80 9.49
CA LYS A 343 12.78 32.72 8.47
C LYS A 343 12.38 33.98 9.23
N GLU A 344 13.13 35.06 9.05
CA GLU A 344 12.64 36.38 9.40
C GLU A 344 11.35 36.51 8.60
N GLU A 345 10.22 36.50 9.32
CA GLU A 345 8.94 36.87 8.74
C GLU A 345 9.13 38.31 8.27
N ASP A 346 9.41 38.46 6.99
CA ASP A 346 9.31 39.74 6.30
C ASP A 346 7.84 40.19 6.45
N ASP A 347 7.59 41.00 7.47
CA ASP A 347 6.41 41.84 7.57
C ASP A 347 6.43 42.79 6.37
N SER A 348 5.69 42.45 5.31
CA SER A 348 5.39 43.32 4.17
C SER A 348 4.02 43.00 3.59
#